data_AF-K3W852-F1
#
_entry.id   AF-K3W852-F1
#
_cell.length_a   1.000
_cell.length_b   1.000
_cell.length_c   1.000
_cell.angle_alpha   90.00
_cell.angle_beta   90.00
_cell.angle_gamma   90.00
#
_symmetry.space_group_name_H-M   'P 1'
#
loop_
_entity.id
_entity.type
_entity.pdbx_description
1 polymer ?
#
loop_
_entity_poly.entity_id
_entity_poly.type
_entity_poly.pdbx_seq_one_letter_code
_entity_poly.pdbx_strand_id
1 'polypeptide(L)'
;TYHTVLTEETKPAKATFTKVELVEWLVKKGVAPDIDGHTVSTSDGYVVLKKVELEEVCKQHKPALVLQAQVLARKFDCDVLSLPVAHPELNPIEIVWASVKGNAAKRNVNYSLTDAERLTIEGLGQIGVDEWSKYVRHCIKVENNYYDAADDIPFECTKN
;
A
#
# COMPACT_ATOMS: atom_id res chain seq x y z
N THR A 1 11.29 1.30 -0.19
CA THR A 1 10.70 0.71 1.03
C THR A 1 10.09 -0.63 0.67
N TYR A 2 10.28 -1.69 1.47
CA TYR A 2 9.90 -3.06 1.07
C TYR A 2 8.37 -3.24 0.90
N HIS A 3 7.56 -2.47 1.63
CA HIS A 3 6.10 -2.58 1.62
C HIS A 3 5.42 -1.99 0.38
N THR A 4 6.14 -1.23 -0.46
CA THR A 4 5.60 -0.66 -1.72
C THR A 4 6.09 -1.37 -2.98
N VAL A 5 6.78 -2.51 -2.83
CA VAL A 5 7.32 -3.25 -3.98
C VAL A 5 6.19 -3.94 -4.74
N LEU A 6 6.04 -3.59 -6.02
CA LEU A 6 5.08 -4.22 -6.92
C LEU A 6 5.58 -5.57 -7.42
N THR A 7 4.64 -6.46 -7.72
CA THR A 7 4.90 -7.69 -8.49
C THR A 7 5.33 -7.33 -9.92
N GLU A 8 6.17 -8.15 -10.56
CA GLU A 8 6.66 -7.88 -11.92
C GLU A 8 5.50 -7.81 -12.93
N GLU A 9 4.45 -8.58 -12.67
CA GLU A 9 3.23 -8.72 -13.46
C GLU A 9 2.35 -7.47 -13.40
N THR A 10 2.48 -6.64 -12.36
CA THR A 10 1.66 -5.43 -12.21
C THR A 10 2.47 -4.14 -12.28
N LYS A 11 3.76 -4.20 -12.61
CA LYS A 11 4.55 -2.99 -12.83
C LYS A 11 4.04 -2.22 -14.05
N PRO A 12 3.73 -0.91 -13.91
CA PRO A 12 3.36 -0.07 -15.03
C PRO A 12 4.58 0.24 -15.91
N ALA A 13 4.33 0.67 -17.14
CA ALA A 13 5.37 1.29 -17.96
C ALA A 13 5.94 2.53 -17.26
N LYS A 14 7.25 2.74 -17.33
CA LYS A 14 7.90 3.90 -16.71
C LYS A 14 7.95 5.07 -17.70
N ALA A 15 7.85 6.30 -17.20
CA ALA A 15 8.00 7.51 -18.02
C ALA A 15 9.36 7.60 -18.73
N THR A 16 10.39 6.93 -18.20
CA THR A 16 11.73 6.89 -18.76
C THR A 16 11.91 5.84 -19.86
N PHE A 17 10.90 4.99 -20.13
CA PHE A 17 11.02 3.96 -21.16
C PHE A 17 11.25 4.61 -22.53
N THR A 18 12.18 4.01 -23.27
CA THR A 18 12.40 4.24 -24.69
C THR A 18 11.23 3.68 -25.49
N LYS A 19 11.15 4.04 -26.78
CA LYS A 19 10.13 3.50 -27.68
C LYS A 19 10.15 1.96 -27.71
N VAL A 20 11.34 1.35 -27.75
CA VAL A 20 11.50 -0.11 -27.76
C VAL A 20 10.99 -0.74 -26.47
N GLU A 21 11.36 -0.19 -25.31
CA GLU A 21 10.92 -0.70 -24.00
C GLU A 21 9.39 -0.59 -23.81
N LEU A 22 8.74 0.45 -24.37
CA LEU A 22 7.28 0.57 -24.37
C LEU A 22 6.62 -0.57 -25.17
N VAL A 23 7.17 -0.90 -26.34
CA VAL A 23 6.68 -2.01 -27.17
C VAL A 23 6.87 -3.35 -26.47
N GLU A 24 8.07 -3.60 -25.92
CA GLU A 24 8.34 -4.82 -25.14
C GLU A 24 7.39 -4.97 -23.96
N TRP A 25 7.09 -3.87 -23.25
CA TRP A 25 6.12 -3.88 -22.15
C TRP A 25 4.72 -4.26 -22.63
N LEU A 26 4.23 -3.66 -23.72
CA LEU A 26 2.90 -3.95 -24.29
C LEU A 26 2.77 -5.41 -24.75
N VAL A 27 3.79 -5.91 -25.46
CA VAL A 27 3.87 -7.31 -25.90
C VAL A 27 3.87 -8.26 -24.70
N LYS A 28 4.66 -7.96 -23.65
CA LYS A 28 4.69 -8.75 -22.42
C LYS A 28 3.34 -8.79 -21.70
N LYS A 29 2.53 -7.74 -21.82
CA LYS A 29 1.16 -7.69 -21.27
C LYS A 29 0.11 -8.37 -22.15
N GLY A 30 0.48 -8.82 -23.35
CA GLY A 30 -0.47 -9.39 -24.31
C GLY A 30 -1.46 -8.35 -24.86
N VAL A 31 -1.12 -7.07 -24.77
CA VAL A 31 -1.87 -6.02 -25.46
C VAL A 31 -1.50 -6.14 -26.93
N ALA A 32 -2.49 -6.10 -27.82
CA ALA A 32 -2.26 -5.99 -29.26
C ALA A 32 -2.77 -4.61 -29.70
N PRO A 33 -2.02 -3.87 -30.53
CA PRO A 33 -2.51 -2.60 -31.04
C PRO A 33 -3.59 -2.88 -32.08
N ASP A 34 -4.70 -2.16 -32.00
CA ASP A 34 -5.62 -2.05 -33.13
C ASP A 34 -5.06 -0.98 -34.06
N ILE A 35 -4.53 -1.40 -35.20
CA ILE A 35 -4.03 -0.50 -36.24
C ILE A 35 -4.98 -0.67 -37.42
N ASP A 36 -5.80 0.34 -37.68
CA ASP A 36 -6.74 0.39 -38.82
C ASP A 36 -7.70 -0.82 -38.91
N GLY A 37 -8.11 -1.41 -37.78
CA GLY A 37 -9.01 -2.58 -37.76
C GLY A 37 -8.29 -3.93 -37.88
N HIS A 38 -6.96 -3.93 -37.75
CA HIS A 38 -6.14 -5.14 -37.76
C HIS A 38 -5.37 -5.30 -36.45
N THR A 39 -5.68 -6.39 -35.72
CA THR A 39 -5.00 -6.79 -34.49
C THR A 39 -3.65 -7.44 -34.83
N VAL A 40 -2.58 -6.67 -34.88
CA VAL A 40 -1.24 -7.22 -35.15
C VAL A 40 -0.48 -7.41 -33.83
N SER A 41 -0.48 -8.63 -33.30
CA SER A 41 0.20 -9.00 -32.04
C SER A 41 1.72 -9.18 -32.18
N THR A 42 2.37 -8.50 -33.13
CA THR A 42 3.82 -8.58 -33.35
C THR A 42 4.49 -7.24 -33.11
N SER A 43 5.78 -7.28 -32.78
CA SER A 43 6.63 -6.08 -32.57
C SER A 43 6.53 -5.08 -33.72
N ASP A 44 6.32 -5.57 -34.94
CA ASP A 44 6.31 -4.78 -36.18
C ASP A 44 5.10 -3.84 -36.27
N GLY A 45 3.96 -4.20 -35.66
CA GLY A 45 2.78 -3.33 -35.61
C GLY A 45 3.06 -2.03 -34.84
N TYR A 46 3.83 -2.12 -33.75
CA TYR A 46 4.11 -0.97 -32.91
C TYR A 46 5.18 -0.01 -33.46
N VAL A 47 5.95 -0.43 -34.47
CA VAL A 47 7.02 0.40 -35.06
C VAL A 47 6.44 1.66 -35.71
N VAL A 48 5.20 1.58 -36.23
CA VAL A 48 4.50 2.70 -36.88
C VAL A 48 4.09 3.79 -35.88
N LEU A 49 3.81 3.42 -34.63
CA LEU A 49 3.32 4.35 -33.61
C LEU A 49 4.43 5.27 -33.09
N LYS A 50 4.10 6.55 -32.87
CA LYS A 50 4.95 7.52 -32.18
C LYS A 50 5.04 7.18 -30.70
N LYS A 51 6.11 7.64 -30.05
CA LYS A 51 6.31 7.40 -28.61
C LYS A 51 5.12 7.86 -27.77
N VAL A 52 4.54 9.01 -28.09
CA VAL A 52 3.36 9.57 -27.39
C VAL A 52 2.14 8.66 -27.50
N GLU A 53 1.92 8.05 -28.67
CA GLU A 53 0.80 7.11 -28.89
C GLU A 53 1.01 5.83 -28.08
N LEU A 54 2.25 5.32 -28.02
CA LEU A 54 2.60 4.15 -27.20
C LEU A 54 2.44 4.42 -25.70
N GLU A 55 2.86 5.60 -25.22
CA GLU A 55 2.67 6.01 -23.83
C GLU A 55 1.19 6.07 -23.46
N GLU A 56 0.33 6.53 -24.36
CA GLU A 56 -1.13 6.58 -24.15
C GLU A 56 -1.75 5.17 -24.09
N VAL A 57 -1.38 4.28 -25.01
CA VAL A 57 -1.83 2.88 -24.97
C VAL A 57 -1.37 2.19 -23.67
N CYS A 58 -0.14 2.46 -23.21
CA CYS A 58 0.36 1.94 -21.94
C CYS A 58 -0.45 2.42 -20.72
N LYS A 59 -0.90 3.69 -20.73
CA LYS A 59 -1.75 4.23 -19.66
C LYS A 59 -3.11 3.57 -19.64
N GLN A 60 -3.72 3.37 -20.81
CA GLN A 60 -5.04 2.71 -20.94
C GLN A 60 -5.01 1.25 -20.48
N HIS A 61 -3.87 0.57 -20.64
CA HIS A 61 -3.69 -0.83 -20.26
C HIS A 61 -2.91 -1.01 -18.94
N LYS A 62 -2.90 0.02 -18.08
CA LYS A 62 -2.21 -0.06 -16.78
C LYS A 62 -2.85 -1.16 -15.92
N PRO A 63 -2.10 -2.19 -15.49
CA PRO A 63 -2.65 -3.22 -14.63
C PRO A 63 -2.98 -2.67 -13.25
N ALA A 64 -3.96 -3.28 -12.58
CA ALA A 64 -4.18 -3.08 -11.16
C ALA A 64 -2.90 -3.40 -10.39
N LEU A 65 -2.48 -2.48 -9.54
CA LEU A 65 -1.22 -2.60 -8.81
C LEU A 65 -1.35 -3.65 -7.71
N VAL A 66 -0.47 -4.66 -7.73
CA VAL A 66 -0.39 -5.68 -6.67
C VAL A 66 0.98 -5.60 -6.02
N LEU A 67 0.98 -5.48 -4.69
CA LEU A 67 2.18 -5.44 -3.87
C LEU A 67 2.66 -6.86 -3.56
N GLN A 68 3.98 -7.05 -3.51
CA GLN A 68 4.56 -8.34 -3.09
C GLN A 68 4.13 -8.72 -1.66
N ALA A 69 3.98 -7.72 -0.78
CA ALA A 69 3.45 -7.93 0.57
C ALA A 69 2.02 -8.50 0.56
N GLN A 70 1.15 -8.06 -0.35
CA GLN A 70 -0.20 -8.60 -0.50
C GLN A 70 -0.18 -10.06 -0.98
N VAL A 71 0.69 -10.39 -1.94
CA VAL A 71 0.86 -11.78 -2.40
C VAL A 71 1.33 -12.68 -1.25
N LEU A 72 2.25 -12.21 -0.42
CA LEU A 72 2.73 -12.95 0.74
C LEU A 72 1.62 -13.14 1.78
N ALA A 73 0.92 -12.07 2.17
CA ALA A 73 -0.13 -12.11 3.19
C ALA A 73 -1.28 -13.04 2.80
N ARG A 74 -1.70 -13.04 1.53
CA ARG A 74 -2.75 -13.94 1.01
C ARG A 74 -2.39 -15.43 1.13
N LYS A 75 -1.10 -15.80 1.17
CA LYS A 75 -0.69 -17.20 1.43
C LYS A 75 -1.08 -17.66 2.83
N PHE A 76 -1.35 -16.73 3.73
CA PHE A 76 -1.76 -16.96 5.11
C PHE A 76 -3.21 -16.51 5.38
N ASP A 77 -4.00 -16.29 4.34
CA ASP A 77 -5.38 -15.79 4.46
C ASP A 77 -5.48 -14.44 5.18
N CYS A 78 -4.45 -13.60 5.01
CA CYS A 78 -4.38 -12.27 5.58
C CYS A 78 -4.43 -11.19 4.49
N ASP A 79 -5.14 -10.10 4.79
CA ASP A 79 -5.08 -8.88 4.00
C ASP A 79 -4.03 -7.90 4.55
N VAL A 80 -3.45 -7.11 3.64
CA VAL A 80 -2.53 -6.03 4.02
C VAL A 80 -3.30 -4.72 4.12
N LEU A 81 -3.31 -4.14 5.31
CA LEU A 81 -3.77 -2.78 5.54
C LEU A 81 -2.58 -1.80 5.43
N SER A 82 -2.67 -0.87 4.49
CA SER A 82 -1.67 0.20 4.33
C SER A 82 -2.05 1.40 5.18
N LEU A 83 -1.22 1.72 6.15
CA LEU A 83 -1.42 2.88 7.01
C LEU A 83 -0.86 4.15 6.35
N PRO A 84 -1.55 5.29 6.43
CA PRO A 84 -1.01 6.55 5.96
C PRO A 84 0.20 6.99 6.80
N VAL A 85 1.17 7.61 6.14
CA VAL A 85 2.42 8.05 6.77
C VAL A 85 2.13 9.16 7.78
N ALA A 86 2.78 9.11 8.95
CA ALA A 86 2.66 10.12 10.01
C ALA A 86 1.27 10.23 10.69
N HIS A 87 0.46 9.18 10.60
CA HIS A 87 -0.84 9.07 11.28
C HIS A 87 -0.86 7.91 12.29
N PRO A 88 -0.08 7.97 13.38
CA PRO A 88 -0.02 6.91 14.39
C PRO A 88 -1.37 6.62 15.07
N GLU A 89 -2.28 7.59 15.11
CA GLU A 89 -3.65 7.46 15.60
C GLU A 89 -4.51 6.47 14.80
N LEU A 90 -4.11 6.15 13.56
CA LEU A 90 -4.73 5.11 12.73
C LEU A 90 -4.05 3.73 12.89
N ASN A 91 -3.03 3.61 13.75
CA ASN A 91 -2.31 2.36 13.99
C ASN A 91 -2.52 1.87 15.44
N PRO A 92 -3.37 0.84 15.67
CA PRO A 92 -3.63 0.34 17.02
C PRO A 92 -2.36 -0.09 17.77
N ILE A 93 -1.34 -0.58 17.06
CA ILE A 93 -0.07 -1.02 17.67
C ILE A 93 0.70 0.18 18.24
N GLU A 94 0.69 1.33 17.58
CA GLU A 94 1.32 2.56 18.11
C GLU A 94 0.61 3.05 19.36
N ILE A 95 -0.72 2.92 19.42
CA ILE A 95 -1.52 3.29 20.60
C ILE A 95 -1.19 2.37 21.77
N VAL A 96 -1.08 1.05 21.53
CA VAL A 96 -0.61 0.08 22.52
C VAL A 96 0.77 0.49 23.05
N TRP A 97 1.71 0.78 22.15
CA TRP A 97 3.06 1.19 22.54
C TRP A 97 3.09 2.49 23.32
N ALA A 98 2.25 3.47 22.99
CA ALA A 98 2.12 4.69 23.78
C ALA A 98 1.67 4.39 25.22
N SER A 99 0.70 3.49 25.38
CA SER A 99 0.23 3.03 26.70
C SER A 99 1.33 2.32 27.49
N VAL A 100 1.99 1.33 26.87
CA VAL A 100 3.06 0.55 27.50
C VAL A 100 4.25 1.43 27.89
N LYS A 101 4.71 2.30 26.99
CA LYS A 101 5.80 3.26 27.28
C LYS A 101 5.41 4.23 28.40
N GLY A 102 4.17 4.72 28.41
CA GLY A 102 3.66 5.58 29.47
C GLY A 102 3.64 4.89 30.83
N ASN A 103 3.29 3.61 30.90
CA ASN A 103 3.35 2.81 32.13
C ASN A 103 4.80 2.62 32.60
N ALA A 104 5.68 2.20 31.70
CA ALA A 104 7.09 1.98 32.00
C ALA A 104 7.77 3.27 32.48
N ALA A 105 7.52 4.40 31.82
CA ALA A 105 8.09 5.70 32.21
C ALA A 105 7.64 6.15 33.62
N LYS A 106 6.40 5.85 34.02
CA LYS A 106 5.88 6.19 35.36
C LYS A 106 6.45 5.31 36.47
N ARG A 107 6.83 4.06 36.16
CA ARG A 107 7.24 3.06 37.17
C ARG A 107 8.73 2.77 37.18
N ASN A 108 9.46 3.12 36.12
CA ASN A 108 10.91 2.97 36.05
C ASN A 108 11.62 4.14 36.77
N VAL A 109 11.47 4.18 38.10
CA VAL A 109 12.03 5.26 38.95
C VAL A 109 13.57 5.27 38.92
N ASN A 110 14.18 4.11 38.74
CA ASN A 110 15.64 3.94 38.76
C ASN A 110 16.29 4.10 37.38
N TYR A 111 15.52 4.40 36.34
CA TYR A 111 15.99 4.50 34.95
C TYR A 111 16.80 3.26 34.50
N SER A 112 16.47 2.09 35.05
CA SER A 112 17.15 0.83 34.77
C SER A 112 16.58 0.19 33.51
N LEU A 113 17.45 -0.36 32.66
CA LEU A 113 17.04 -1.13 31.49
C LEU A 113 16.34 -2.43 31.90
N THR A 114 16.78 -3.07 32.98
CA THR A 114 16.13 -4.28 33.50
C THR A 114 14.71 -4.00 33.96
N ASP A 115 14.47 -2.86 34.62
CA ASP A 115 13.11 -2.45 35.00
C ASP A 115 12.29 -2.05 33.77
N ALA A 116 12.89 -1.35 32.80
CA ALA A 116 12.20 -1.02 31.55
C ALA A 116 11.73 -2.27 30.80
N GLU A 117 12.57 -3.29 30.66
CA GLU A 117 12.24 -4.56 30.04
C GLU A 117 11.12 -5.27 30.80
N ARG A 118 11.28 -5.45 32.12
CA ARG A 118 10.27 -6.10 32.97
C ARG A 118 8.91 -5.40 32.89
N LEU A 119 8.89 -4.07 33.00
CA LEU A 119 7.67 -3.26 32.94
C LEU A 119 7.02 -3.29 31.54
N THR A 120 7.83 -3.37 30.48
CA THR A 120 7.33 -3.49 29.10
C THR A 120 6.63 -4.84 28.91
N ILE A 121 7.25 -5.94 29.34
CA ILE A 121 6.66 -7.29 29.28
C ILE A 121 5.37 -7.35 30.11
N GLU A 122 5.38 -6.79 31.33
CA GLU A 122 4.20 -6.70 32.19
C GLU A 122 3.08 -5.91 31.52
N GLY A 123 3.39 -4.74 30.93
CA GLY A 123 2.43 -3.90 30.24
C GLY A 123 1.82 -4.58 29.01
N LEU A 124 2.63 -5.28 28.21
CA LEU A 124 2.12 -6.06 27.08
C LEU A 124 1.23 -7.22 27.53
N GLY A 125 1.58 -7.89 28.64
CA GLY A 125 0.77 -8.96 29.24
C GLY A 125 -0.59 -8.50 29.77
N GLN A 126 -0.76 -7.20 30.03
CA GLN A 126 -2.04 -6.60 30.44
C GLN A 126 -2.95 -6.24 29.25
N ILE A 127 -2.44 -6.26 28.01
CA ILE A 127 -3.23 -5.99 26.81
C ILE A 127 -4.04 -7.23 26.44
N GLY A 128 -5.19 -7.38 27.08
CA GLY A 128 -6.18 -8.40 26.75
C GLY A 128 -7.04 -8.03 25.54
N VAL A 129 -7.99 -8.91 25.22
CA VAL A 129 -8.93 -8.77 24.11
C VAL A 129 -9.73 -7.46 24.19
N ASP A 130 -10.20 -7.09 25.38
CA ASP A 130 -11.03 -5.89 25.57
C ASP A 130 -10.24 -4.59 25.33
N GLU A 131 -9.01 -4.53 25.83
CA GLU A 131 -8.14 -3.36 25.69
C GLU A 131 -7.67 -3.22 24.23
N TRP A 132 -7.32 -4.34 23.57
CA TRP A 132 -7.06 -4.35 22.13
C TRP A 132 -8.25 -3.84 21.32
N SER A 133 -9.45 -4.36 21.60
CA SER A 133 -10.67 -3.98 20.89
C SER A 133 -10.98 -2.49 21.06
N LYS A 134 -10.66 -1.90 22.21
CA LYS A 134 -10.79 -0.46 22.47
C LYS A 134 -9.84 0.36 21.59
N TYR A 135 -8.59 -0.07 21.39
CA TYR A 135 -7.66 0.62 20.50
C TYR A 135 -8.10 0.53 19.04
N VAL A 136 -8.59 -0.63 18.59
CA VAL A 136 -9.15 -0.78 17.24
C VAL A 136 -10.35 0.14 17.03
N ARG A 137 -11.30 0.18 17.98
CA ARG A 137 -12.45 1.10 17.94
C ARG A 137 -12.03 2.57 17.89
N HIS A 138 -10.94 2.94 18.57
CA HIS A 138 -10.39 4.28 18.49
C HIS A 138 -9.91 4.60 17.08
N CYS A 139 -9.12 3.73 16.44
CA CYS A 139 -8.65 3.93 15.07
C CYS A 139 -9.81 4.07 14.07
N ILE A 140 -10.83 3.21 14.17
CA ILE A 140 -12.03 3.30 13.32
C ILE A 140 -12.75 4.65 13.52
N LYS A 141 -12.87 5.11 14.77
CA LYS A 141 -13.47 6.43 15.05
C LYS A 141 -12.66 7.56 14.39
N VAL A 142 -11.33 7.53 14.50
CA VAL A 142 -10.46 8.54 13.90
C VAL A 142 -10.55 8.50 12.37
N GLU A 143 -10.56 7.31 11.79
CA GLU A 143 -10.76 7.12 10.34
C GLU A 143 -12.08 7.74 9.86
N ASN A 144 -13.19 7.45 10.55
CA ASN A 144 -14.49 8.03 10.21
C ASN A 144 -14.47 9.56 10.31
N ASN A 145 -13.84 10.13 11.34
CA ASN A 145 -13.71 11.58 11.45
C ASN A 145 -12.94 12.20 10.27
N TYR A 146 -11.96 11.49 9.71
CA TYR A 146 -11.26 11.95 8.51
C TYR A 146 -12.13 11.89 7.26
N TYR A 147 -12.92 10.82 7.10
CA TYR A 147 -13.90 10.75 6.01
C TYR A 147 -14.94 11.87 6.11
N ASP A 148 -15.55 12.06 7.28
CA ASP A 148 -16.57 13.09 7.51
C ASP A 148 -16.03 14.51 7.26
N ALA A 149 -14.75 14.75 7.56
CA ALA A 149 -14.10 16.03 7.30
C ALA A 149 -13.66 16.21 5.83
N ALA A 150 -13.52 15.11 5.08
CA ALA A 150 -13.10 15.11 3.69
C ALA A 150 -14.25 15.30 2.69
N ASP A 151 -15.52 15.30 3.13
CA ASP A 151 -16.70 15.47 2.27
C ASP A 151 -16.74 16.83 1.51
N ASP A 152 -15.86 17.78 1.85
CA ASP A 152 -15.62 19.02 1.08
C ASP A 152 -14.52 18.89 0.01
N ILE A 153 -13.91 17.72 -0.17
CA ILE A 153 -12.86 17.44 -1.17
C ILE A 153 -13.37 16.32 -2.08
N PRO A 154 -13.70 16.59 -3.36
CA PRO A 154 -14.21 15.57 -4.26
C PRO A 154 -13.23 14.40 -4.38
N PHE A 155 -13.65 13.21 -3.96
CA PHE A 155 -12.95 11.97 -4.24
C PHE A 155 -13.20 11.61 -5.71
N GLU A 156 -12.24 11.90 -6.59
CA GLU A 156 -12.24 11.37 -7.96
C GLU A 156 -11.99 9.85 -7.92
N CYS A 157 -13.06 9.09 -7.70
CA CYS A 157 -13.06 7.67 -7.95
C CYS A 157 -12.98 7.46 -9.47
N THR A 158 -11.77 7.29 -10.01
CA THR A 158 -11.61 6.60 -11.29
C THR A 158 -12.11 5.18 -11.08
N LYS A 159 -13.37 4.94 -11.48
CA LYS A 159 -13.95 3.59 -11.52
C LYS A 159 -13.03 2.68 -12.32
N ASN A 160 -12.66 1.57 -11.71
CA ASN A 160 -11.90 0.47 -12.31
C ASN A 160 -12.64 -0.15 -13.50
#